data_AF-A0A401ZJE5-F1
#
_entry.id   AF-A0A401ZJE5-F1
#
_cell.length_a   1.000
_cell.length_b   1.000
_cell.length_c   1.000
_cell.angle_alpha   90.00
_cell.angle_beta   90.00
_cell.angle_gamma   90.00
#
_symmetry.space_group_name_H-M   'P 1'
#
loop_
_entity.id
_entity.type
_entity.pdbx_description
1 polymer ?
#
loop_
_entity_poly.entity_id
_entity_poly.type
_entity_poly.pdbx_seq_one_letter_code
_entity_poly.pdbx_strand_id
1 'polypeptide(L)'
;METRLLGHERADTVLDVAAWANDLIGKDLPGQPGYRVIKVIQFQLVQLDAGYDAMVLVEVQNEGEFLNLKEADVEAIVDITSAVDDKI
;
A
#
# COMPACT_ATOMS: atom_id res chain seq x y z
N MET A 1 9.43 -6.29 1.58
CA MET A 1 8.76 -4.99 1.81
C MET A 1 9.79 -3.88 1.93
N GLU A 2 9.59 -2.76 1.23
CA GLU A 2 10.51 -1.62 1.21
C GLU A 2 9.76 -0.30 1.42
N THR A 3 10.45 0.75 1.88
CA THR A 3 9.88 2.10 1.97
C THR A 3 10.40 2.99 0.86
N ARG A 4 9.50 3.75 0.23
CA ARG A 4 9.82 4.69 -0.84
C ARG A 4 9.24 6.06 -0.52
N LEU A 5 9.96 7.11 -0.92
CA LEU A 5 9.54 8.50 -0.73
C LEU A 5 9.02 9.05 -2.04
N LEU A 6 7.85 9.68 -2.01
CA LEU A 6 7.20 10.32 -3.15
C LEU A 6 7.00 11.81 -2.87
N GLY A 7 7.26 12.63 -3.88
CA GLY A 7 6.97 14.06 -3.87
C GLY A 7 5.69 14.36 -4.66
N HIS A 8 4.90 15.28 -4.15
CA HIS A 8 3.78 15.89 -4.86
C HIS A 8 3.90 17.41 -4.74
N GLU A 9 4.03 18.08 -5.87
CA GLU A 9 4.25 19.53 -5.92
C GLU A 9 2.95 20.25 -6.26
N ARG A 10 2.80 21.46 -5.72
CA ARG A 10 1.70 22.40 -6.06
C ARG A 10 0.29 21.82 -5.88
N ALA A 11 0.04 21.17 -4.74
CA ALA A 11 -1.32 20.85 -4.34
C ALA A 11 -2.05 22.13 -3.91
N ASP A 12 -3.28 22.33 -4.38
CA ASP A 12 -4.08 23.51 -4.02
C ASP A 12 -4.50 23.47 -2.54
N THR A 13 -4.82 22.27 -2.05
CA THR A 13 -5.24 22.05 -0.67
C THR A 13 -4.61 20.81 -0.04
N VAL A 14 -4.63 20.75 1.29
CA VAL A 14 -4.25 19.56 2.06
C VAL A 14 -5.13 18.35 1.70
N LEU A 15 -6.40 18.60 1.33
CA LEU A 15 -7.32 17.54 0.92
C LEU A 15 -6.86 16.89 -0.40
N ASP A 16 -6.32 17.68 -1.32
CA ASP A 16 -5.79 17.19 -2.59
C ASP A 16 -4.58 16.30 -2.37
N VAL A 17 -3.69 16.68 -1.45
CA VAL A 17 -2.56 15.84 -1.04
C VAL A 17 -3.05 14.51 -0.46
N ALA A 18 -4.05 14.55 0.43
CA ALA A 18 -4.59 13.35 1.05
C ALA A 18 -5.30 12.45 0.01
N ALA A 19 -6.05 13.04 -0.91
CA ALA A 19 -6.70 12.32 -2.00
C ALA A 19 -5.67 11.64 -2.91
N TRP A 20 -4.62 12.37 -3.30
CA TRP A 20 -3.51 11.83 -4.07
C TRP A 20 -2.79 10.68 -3.34
N ALA A 21 -2.45 10.87 -2.06
CA ALA A 21 -1.77 9.85 -1.28
C ALA A 21 -2.60 8.56 -1.12
N ASN A 22 -3.92 8.69 -0.94
CA ASN A 22 -4.83 7.56 -0.86
C ASN A 22 -4.98 6.85 -2.21
N ASP A 23 -5.02 7.61 -3.30
CA ASP A 23 -5.15 7.06 -4.66
C ASP A 23 -3.92 6.23 -5.07
N LEU A 24 -2.76 6.44 -4.44
CA LEU A 24 -1.58 5.60 -4.64
C LEU A 24 -1.74 4.19 -4.10
N ILE A 25 -2.55 3.97 -3.05
CA ILE A 25 -2.66 2.67 -2.39
C ILE A 25 -3.23 1.63 -3.35
N GLY A 26 -2.51 0.51 -3.49
CA GLY A 26 -2.88 -0.56 -4.39
C GLY A 26 -2.54 -0.32 -5.86
N LYS A 27 -1.84 0.77 -6.20
CA LYS A 27 -1.34 1.04 -7.57
C LYS A 27 0.17 0.83 -7.65
N ASP A 28 0.66 0.74 -8.88
CA ASP A 28 2.09 0.76 -9.17
C ASP A 28 2.74 2.07 -8.70
N LEU A 29 3.94 1.95 -8.18
CA LEU A 29 4.76 3.07 -7.75
C LEU A 29 5.12 3.91 -8.99
N PRO A 30 4.82 5.22 -8.99
CA PRO A 30 5.17 6.09 -10.11
C PRO A 30 6.67 6.04 -10.41
N GLY A 31 7.02 5.72 -11.67
CA GLY A 31 8.41 5.64 -12.14
C GLY A 31 9.14 4.34 -11.81
N GLN A 32 8.54 3.41 -11.08
CA GLN A 32 9.11 2.08 -10.79
C GLN A 32 8.05 0.97 -10.97
N PRO A 33 7.80 0.55 -12.23
CA PRO A 33 6.90 -0.58 -12.50
C PRO A 33 7.34 -1.84 -11.75
N GLY A 34 6.37 -2.61 -11.25
CA GLY A 34 6.62 -3.85 -10.48
C GLY A 34 6.75 -3.65 -8.96
N TYR A 35 6.63 -2.41 -8.47
CA TYR A 35 6.44 -2.13 -7.05
C TYR A 35 5.03 -1.60 -6.84
N ARG A 36 4.26 -2.25 -5.97
CA ARG A 36 2.91 -1.83 -5.61
C ARG A 36 2.90 -1.14 -4.25
N VAL A 37 2.22 -0.02 -4.16
CA VAL A 37 2.04 0.70 -2.89
C VAL A 37 1.04 -0.06 -2.02
N ILE A 38 1.44 -0.40 -0.78
CA ILE A 38 0.63 -1.16 0.17
C ILE A 38 -0.03 -0.24 1.21
N LYS A 39 0.71 0.77 1.69
CA LYS A 39 0.16 1.78 2.59
C LYS A 39 1.00 3.05 2.60
N VAL A 40 0.37 4.14 3.04
CA VAL A 40 1.05 5.38 3.41
C VAL A 40 1.52 5.28 4.87
N ILE A 41 2.80 5.52 5.13
CA ILE A 41 3.38 5.50 6.48
C ILE A 41 3.33 6.89 7.11
N GLN A 42 3.77 7.89 6.36
CA GLN A 42 3.91 9.25 6.85
C GLN A 42 3.69 10.25 5.73
N PHE A 43 3.14 11.41 6.09
CA PHE A 43 3.04 12.57 5.23
C PHE A 43 3.73 13.76 5.90
N GLN A 44 4.39 14.58 5.10
CA GLN A 44 4.95 15.86 5.48
C GLN A 44 4.51 16.90 4.46
N LEU A 45 3.97 18.01 4.95
CA LEU A 45 3.47 19.11 4.13
C LEU A 45 4.37 20.32 4.32
N VAL A 46 4.63 21.02 3.22
CA VAL A 46 5.30 22.31 3.19
C VAL A 46 4.33 23.31 2.60
N GLN A 47 3.88 24.27 3.41
CA GLN A 47 3.00 25.32 2.94
C GLN A 47 3.80 26.35 2.13
N LEU A 48 3.29 26.68 0.95
CA LEU A 48 3.81 27.70 0.04
C LEU A 48 2.78 28.84 -0.09
N ASP A 49 3.19 29.98 -0.65
CA ASP A 49 2.32 31.15 -0.86
C ASP A 49 1.09 30.84 -1.74
N ALA A 50 1.17 29.80 -2.58
CA ALA A 50 0.13 29.43 -3.54
C ALA A 50 -0.31 27.95 -3.44
N GLY A 51 -0.08 27.27 -2.32
CA GLY A 51 -0.49 25.87 -2.15
C GLY A 51 0.41 25.08 -1.19
N TYR A 52 0.55 23.79 -1.45
CA TYR A 52 1.32 22.86 -0.63
C TYR A 52 2.21 21.98 -1.50
N ASP A 53 3.45 21.81 -1.07
CA ASP A 53 4.24 20.67 -1.48
C ASP A 53 4.12 19.58 -0.43
N ALA A 54 4.14 18.32 -0.86
CA ALA A 54 4.00 17.17 0.01
C ALA A 54 5.09 16.15 -0.27
N MET A 55 5.59 15.58 0.82
CA MET A 55 6.41 14.38 0.82
C MET A 55 5.64 13.27 1.52
N VAL A 56 5.48 12.14 0.85
CA VAL A 56 4.77 10.98 1.38
C VAL A 56 5.69 9.78 1.37
N LEU A 57 5.90 9.20 2.55
CA LEU A 57 6.61 7.94 2.74
C LEU A 57 5.59 6.81 2.60
N VAL A 58 5.80 5.94 1.62
CA VAL A 58 4.94 4.80 1.33
C VAL A 58 5.69 3.48 1.54
N GLU A 59 4.97 2.46 2.00
CA GLU A 59 5.45 1.09 1.96
C GLU A 59 5.07 0.47 0.62
N VAL A 60 6.02 -0.19 -0.03
CA VAL A 60 5.84 -0.87 -1.30
C VAL A 60 6.21 -2.35 -1.20
N GLN A 61 5.51 -3.15 -1.98
CA GLN A 61 5.79 -4.55 -2.20
C GLN A 61 6.22 -4.76 -3.65
N ASN A 62 7.29 -5.52 -3.87
CA ASN A 62 7.65 -5.93 -5.21
C ASN A 62 6.70 -7.05 -5.65
N GLU A 63 5.96 -6.86 -6.75
CA GLU A 63 5.06 -7.89 -7.29
C GLU A 63 5.83 -9.10 -7.88
N GLY A 64 7.15 -9.00 -8.05
CA GLY A 64 8.03 -10.14 -8.32
C GLY A 64 8.25 -11.06 -7.10
N GLU A 65 7.95 -10.60 -5.89
CA GLU A 65 7.82 -11.46 -4.70
C GLU A 65 6.39 -12.01 -4.65
N PHE A 66 6.02 -12.85 -5.62
CA PHE A 66 4.94 -13.78 -5.36
C PHE A 66 5.35 -14.60 -4.14
N LEU A 67 4.54 -14.54 -3.08
CA LEU A 67 4.52 -15.57 -2.06
C LEU A 67 4.44 -16.89 -2.82
N ASN A 68 5.55 -17.62 -2.82
CA ASN A 68 5.63 -18.97 -3.33
C ASN A 68 4.83 -19.83 -2.33
N LEU A 69 3.50 -19.67 -2.33
CA LEU A 69 2.56 -20.60 -1.74
C LEU A 69 2.77 -21.87 -2.53
N LYS A 70 3.68 -22.71 -2.04
CA LYS A 70 3.78 -24.09 -2.49
C LYS A 70 2.40 -24.68 -2.24
N GLU A 71 1.89 -25.44 -3.20
CA GLU A 71 0.57 -26.10 -3.13
C GLU A 71 0.32 -26.85 -1.79
N ALA A 72 1.38 -27.16 -1.03
CA ALA A 72 1.31 -27.70 0.33
C ALA A 72 0.58 -26.81 1.37
N ASP A 73 0.52 -25.49 1.21
CA ASP A 73 -0.16 -24.61 2.18
C ASP A 73 -1.68 -24.45 1.93
N VAL A 74 -2.19 -24.96 0.80
CA VAL A 74 -3.63 -24.89 0.46
C VAL A 74 -4.44 -26.00 1.17
N GLU A 75 -3.81 -27.10 1.61
CA GLU A 75 -4.51 -28.15 2.37
C GLU A 75 -4.82 -27.77 3.84
N ALA A 76 -4.18 -26.74 4.40
CA ALA A 76 -4.36 -26.40 5.81
C ALA A 76 -5.68 -25.65 6.13
N ILE A 77 -6.38 -25.10 5.14
CA ILE A 77 -7.62 -24.33 5.37
C ILE A 77 -8.86 -25.23 5.43
N VAL A 78 -8.79 -26.47 4.93
CA VAL A 78 -9.95 -27.39 4.94
C VAL A 78 -10.10 -28.14 6.28
N ASP A 79 -9.00 -28.38 7.01
CA ASP A 79 -9.04 -29.16 8.26
C ASP A 79 -9.56 -28.39 9.49
N ILE A 80 -9.70 -27.06 9.43
CA ILE A 80 -10.26 -26.29 10.56
C ILE A 80 -11.79 -26.32 10.57
N THR A 81 -12.45 -26.57 9.43
CA THR A 81 -13.92 -26.59 9.35
C THR A 81 -14.57 -27.93 9.67
N SER A 82 -13.82 -29.04 9.73
CA SER A 82 -14.37 -30.36 10.05
C SER A 82 -14.44 -30.67 11.56
N ALA A 83 -13.90 -29.79 12.42
CA ALA A 83 -13.87 -30.00 13.87
C ALA A 83 -15.04 -29.33 14.63
N VAL A 84 -16.01 -28.72 13.95
CA VAL A 84 -17.08 -27.92 14.59
C VAL A 84 -18.48 -28.52 14.45
N ASP A 85 -18.67 -29.65 13.77
CA ASP A 85 -20.02 -30.22 13.53
C ASP A 85 -20.28 -31.56 14.24
N ASP A 86 -19.82 -31.69 15.48
CA ASP A 86 -20.22 -32.81 16.35
C ASP A 86 -20.47 -32.32 17.78
N LYS A 87 -21.52 -31.50 17.94
CA LYS A 87 -22.40 -31.36 19.11
C LYS A 87 -23.29 -30.12 18.94
N ILE A 88 -24.56 -30.36 18.61
CA ILE A 88 -25.79 -29.95 19.33
C ILE A 88 -26.99 -30.61 18.64
#